data_AF-A0A7K2NQ97-F1
#
_entry.id   AF-A0A7K2NQ97-F1
#
_cell.length_a   1.000
_cell.length_b   1.000
_cell.length_c   1.000
_cell.angle_alpha   90.00
_cell.angle_beta   90.00
_cell.angle_gamma   90.00
#
_symmetry.space_group_name_H-M   'P 1'
#
loop_
_entity.id
_entity.type
_entity.pdbx_description
1 polymer ?
#
loop_
_entity_poly.entity_id
_entity_poly.type
_entity_poly.pdbx_seq_one_letter_code
_entity_poly.pdbx_strand_id
1 'polypeptide(L)' 'RSLGHQPVDAPGSAIVSVPGLGHRQGELGEAGVQVSDRAGNLRAAFHVYNTAADVDRLLDVLAG' A
#
# COMPACT_ATOMS: atom_id res chain seq x y z
N ARG A 1 -4.26 8.26 -11.23
CA ARG A 1 -4.22 9.60 -10.58
C ARG A 1 -3.29 9.51 -9.37
N SER A 2 -2.49 10.52 -9.04
CA SER A 2 -1.68 10.50 -7.81
C SER A 2 -2.52 10.89 -6.59
N LEU A 3 -2.29 10.24 -5.45
CA LEU A 3 -3.02 10.45 -4.19
C LEU A 3 -2.34 11.45 -3.24
N GLY A 4 -1.20 12.04 -3.63
CA GLY A 4 -0.50 13.04 -2.81
C GLY A 4 0.33 12.48 -1.66
N HIS A 5 0.54 11.15 -1.60
CA HIS A 5 1.40 10.51 -0.61
C HIS A 5 2.80 10.28 -1.15
N GLN A 6 3.81 10.55 -0.32
CA GLN A 6 5.21 10.28 -0.62
C GLN A 6 5.65 9.02 0.14
N PRO A 7 6.02 7.93 -0.55
CA PRO A 7 6.60 6.76 0.11
C PRO A 7 7.98 7.06 0.71
N VAL A 8 8.40 6.22 1.66
CA VAL A 8 9.78 6.21 2.16
C VAL A 8 10.71 5.68 1.06
N ASP A 9 11.85 6.36 0.85
CA ASP A 9 12.88 5.92 -0.10
C ASP A 9 13.43 4.53 0.29
N ALA A 10 13.34 3.60 -0.66
CA ALA A 10 13.78 2.22 -0.46
C ALA A 10 14.24 1.59 -1.81
N PRO A 11 15.39 2.03 -2.37
CA PRO A 11 15.85 1.56 -3.67
C PRO A 11 16.06 0.04 -3.67
N GLY A 12 15.52 -0.63 -4.69
CA GLY A 12 15.63 -2.09 -4.86
C GLY A 12 14.70 -2.93 -3.97
N SER A 13 13.82 -2.30 -3.18
CA SER A 13 12.84 -2.99 -2.35
C SER A 13 11.54 -3.25 -3.13
N ALA A 14 10.97 -4.44 -2.98
CA ALA A 14 9.60 -4.75 -3.42
C ALA A 14 8.53 -4.31 -2.41
N ILE A 15 8.93 -3.66 -1.32
CA ILE A 15 8.05 -3.17 -0.26
C ILE A 15 7.99 -1.65 -0.32
N VAL A 16 6.78 -1.12 -0.55
CA VAL A 16 6.48 0.31 -0.52
C VAL A 16 5.92 0.65 0.86
N SER A 17 6.56 1.59 1.56
CA SER A 17 6.12 2.06 2.88
C SER A 17 5.63 3.49 2.78
N VAL A 18 4.38 3.76 3.16
CA VAL A 18 3.76 5.08 3.07
C VAL A 18 3.42 5.60 4.47
N PRO A 19 4.05 6.71 4.91
CA PRO A 19 3.77 7.29 6.22
C PRO A 19 2.33 7.75 6.40
N GLY A 20 1.80 7.60 7.62
CA GLY A 20 0.50 8.11 8.03
C GLY A 20 -0.71 7.29 7.55
N LEU A 21 -0.50 6.26 6.73
CA LEU A 21 -1.57 5.43 6.19
C LEU A 21 -1.77 4.09 6.92
N GLY A 22 -0.97 3.77 7.95
CA GLY A 22 -1.07 2.48 8.66
C GLY A 22 -2.47 2.18 9.21
N HIS A 23 -3.16 3.21 9.69
CA HIS A 23 -4.53 3.10 10.22
C HIS A 23 -5.57 2.59 9.21
N ARG A 24 -5.28 2.65 7.90
CA ARG A 24 -6.16 2.17 6.83
C ARG A 24 -6.02 0.67 6.56
N GLN A 25 -5.15 -0.03 7.27
CA GLN A 25 -4.94 -1.46 7.08
C GLN A 25 -6.23 -2.28 7.26
N GLY A 26 -7.09 -1.92 8.22
CA GLY A 26 -8.37 -2.59 8.43
C GLY A 26 -9.33 -2.42 7.24
N GLU A 27 -9.54 -1.19 6.80
CA GLU A 27 -10.39 -0.82 5.64
C GLU A 27 -9.93 -1.54 4.35
N LEU A 28 -8.62 -1.54 4.10
CA LEU A 28 -8.04 -2.26 2.97
C LEU A 28 -8.26 -3.77 3.08
N GLY A 29 -8.13 -4.33 4.28
CA GLY A 29 -8.39 -5.73 4.56
C GLY A 29 -9.83 -6.14 4.27
N GLU A 30 -10.81 -5.31 4.65
CA GLU A 30 -12.23 -5.51 4.34
C GLU A 30 -12.51 -5.48 2.82
N ALA A 31 -11.74 -4.68 2.07
CA ALA A 31 -11.77 -4.66 0.60
C ALA A 31 -10.97 -5.81 -0.06
N GLY A 32 -10.44 -6.75 0.73
CA GLY A 32 -9.65 -7.89 0.25
C GLY A 32 -8.20 -7.55 -0.12
N VAL A 33 -7.69 -6.40 0.28
CA VAL A 33 -6.31 -5.94 0.04
C VAL A 33 -5.50 -6.09 1.32
N GLN A 34 -4.61 -7.08 1.36
CA GLN A 34 -3.81 -7.39 2.56
C GLN A 34 -2.49 -6.63 2.57
N VAL A 35 -2.29 -5.86 3.64
CA VAL A 35 -1.14 -4.98 3.88
C VAL A 35 -0.82 -5.00 5.38
N SER A 36 0.31 -4.41 5.77
CA SER A 36 0.66 -4.29 7.20
C SER A 36 0.74 -2.83 7.63
N ASP A 37 0.36 -2.57 8.89
CA ASP A 37 0.77 -1.37 9.62
C ASP A 37 2.06 -1.68 10.37
N ARG A 38 3.09 -0.85 10.19
CA ARG A 38 4.30 -0.89 11.01
C ARG A 38 4.70 0.53 11.40
N ALA A 39 4.55 0.84 12.68
CA ALA A 39 4.85 2.15 13.24
C ALA A 39 4.09 3.30 12.53
N GLY A 40 2.81 3.07 12.18
CA GLY A 40 1.95 4.05 11.52
C GLY A 40 2.16 4.12 10.00
N ASN A 41 3.08 3.34 9.45
CA ASN A 41 3.31 3.24 8.02
C ASN A 41 2.47 2.11 7.43
N LEU A 42 1.75 2.41 6.35
CA LEU A 42 1.20 1.38 5.48
C LEU A 42 2.35 0.72 4.74
N ARG A 43 2.41 -0.61 4.74
CA ARG A 43 3.41 -1.38 3.98
C ARG A 43 2.73 -2.35 3.04
N ALA A 44 2.88 -2.09 1.75
CA ALA A 44 2.50 -3.00 0.68
C ALA A 44 3.75 -3.75 0.20
N ALA A 45 3.75 -5.08 0.33
CA ALA A 45 4.83 -5.95 -0.12
C ALA A 45 4.37 -6.69 -1.38
N PHE A 46 5.04 -6.44 -2.50
CA PHE A 46 4.74 -7.08 -3.76
C PHE A 46 5.64 -8.31 -3.97
N HIS A 47 5.05 -9.35 -4.54
CA HIS A 47 5.71 -10.62 -4.85
C HIS A 47 5.60 -10.95 -6.34
N VAL A 48 6.22 -12.05 -6.75
CA VAL A 48 6.22 -12.54 -8.14
C VAL A 48 4.81 -12.78 -8.71
N TYR A 49 3.81 -12.94 -7.85
CA TYR A 49 2.41 -13.16 -8.25
C TYR A 49 1.62 -11.87 -8.42
N ASN A 50 2.19 -10.72 -8.05
CA ASN A 50 1.52 -9.45 -8.21
C ASN A 50 1.72 -8.87 -9.60
N THR A 51 0.70 -8.15 -10.05
CA THR A 51 0.69 -7.43 -11.32
C THR A 51 0.42 -5.95 -11.08
N ALA A 52 0.56 -5.14 -12.12
CA ALA A 52 0.15 -3.73 -12.07
C ALA A 52 -1.33 -3.58 -11.66
N ALA A 53 -2.20 -4.53 -11.99
CA ALA A 53 -3.61 -4.49 -11.61
C ALA A 53 -3.83 -4.56 -10.09
N ASP A 54 -2.94 -5.24 -9.35
CA ASP A 54 -3.01 -5.27 -7.88
C ASP A 54 -2.60 -3.92 -7.26
N VAL A 55 -1.64 -3.24 -7.91
CA VAL A 55 -1.25 -1.88 -7.52
C VAL A 55 -2.41 -0.92 -7.77
N ASP A 56 -3.04 -0.99 -8.95
CA ASP A 56 -4.19 -0.15 -9.29
C ASP A 56 -5.34 -0.40 -8.32
N ARG A 57 -5.66 -1.67 -8.01
CA ARG A 57 -6.69 -2.02 -7.01
C ARG A 57 -6.39 -1.42 -5.63
N LEU A 58 -5.15 -1.50 -5.16
CA LEU A 58 -4.75 -0.89 -3.89
C LEU A 58 -4.96 0.63 -3.94
N LEU A 59 -4.54 1.28 -5.02
CA LEU A 59 -4.69 2.73 -5.18
C LEU A 59 -6.16 3.17 -5.27
N ASP A 60 -7.02 2.39 -5.92
CA ASP A 60 -8.45 2.67 -6.02
C ASP A 60 -9.14 2.62 -4.64
N VAL A 61 -8.86 1.58 -3.83
CA VAL A 61 -9.39 1.53 -2.46
C VAL A 61 -8.81 2.65 -1.61
N LEU A 62 -7.53 2.97 -1.78
CA LEU A 62 -6.92 4.12 -1.11
C LEU A 62 -7.52 5.46 -1.56
N ALA A 63 -8.06 5.57 -2.76
CA ALA A 63 -8.71 6.79 -3.21
C ALA A 63 -10.03 7.06 -2.47
N GLY A 64 -10.71 6.00 -2.00
CA GLY A 64 -12.01 6.10 -1.31
C GLY A 64 -13.14 6.48 -2.26
#